data_AF-A0A0F7PGR6-F1
#
_entry.id   AF-A0A0F7PGR6-F1
#
_cell.length_a   1.000
_cell.length_b   1.000
_cell.length_c   1.000
_cell.angle_alpha   90.00
_cell.angle_beta   90.00
_cell.angle_gamma   90.00
#
_symmetry.space_group_name_H-M   'P 1'
#
loop_
_entity.id
_entity.type
_entity.pdbx_description
1 polymer ?
#
loop_
_entity_poly.entity_id
_entity_poly.type
_entity_poly.pdbx_seq_one_letter_code
_entity_poly.pdbx_strand_id
1 'polypeptide(L)'
;MFLVGLIWWVAAPLSLVAAVIAVAIPLRKRGKAIGLTAGIAVVLIPVALVYAQDRAEFAAICDERTGTQIYKTATAEGMLLASETANSFGTRYIYDEGFQWYEAGDIYNRNAWVRYQRGENDTITTIAIPHPTARYEVRETLNSANSHTTINAVTIADRSTEEVLAVSAMANFDGGRMKYVLGMLGPASCPDPGVGSGFNESYHLARDTLQLGL
;
A
#
# COMPACT_ATOMS: atom_id res chain seq x y z
N MET A 1 13.46 6.62 13.63
CA MET A 1 12.26 7.41 13.23
C MET A 1 11.29 7.68 14.37
N PHE A 2 11.12 6.80 15.37
CA PHE A 2 10.19 7.01 16.51
C PHE A 2 10.43 8.30 17.32
N LEU A 3 11.68 8.65 17.61
CA LEU A 3 12.04 9.80 18.44
C LEU A 3 11.67 11.15 17.80
N VAL A 4 11.83 11.26 16.47
CA VAL A 4 11.45 12.46 15.71
C VAL A 4 9.92 12.61 15.67
N GLY A 5 9.19 11.50 15.51
CA GLY A 5 7.73 11.51 15.57
C GLY A 5 7.19 11.96 16.93
N LEU A 6 7.82 11.49 18.02
CA LEU A 6 7.41 11.81 19.39
C LEU A 6 7.69 13.27 19.76
N ILE A 7 8.82 13.82 19.33
CA ILE A 7 9.13 15.26 19.47
C ILE A 7 8.09 16.11 18.72
N TRP A 8 7.76 15.73 17.48
CA TRP A 8 6.76 16.46 16.69
C TRP A 8 5.36 16.37 17.28
N TRP A 9 4.99 15.25 17.87
CA TRP A 9 3.69 15.04 18.52
C TRP A 9 3.43 16.03 19.67
N VAL A 10 4.49 16.49 20.35
CA VAL A 10 4.41 17.51 21.40
C VAL A 10 4.61 18.92 20.83
N ALA A 11 5.55 19.08 19.90
CA ALA A 11 5.92 20.39 19.36
C ALA A 11 4.83 21.01 18.47
N ALA A 12 4.12 20.22 17.66
CA ALA A 12 3.09 20.73 16.76
C ALA A 12 1.86 21.31 17.49
N PRO A 13 1.27 20.64 18.50
CA PRO A 13 0.20 21.25 19.28
C PRO A 13 0.64 22.54 19.98
N LEU A 14 1.85 22.57 20.53
CA LEU A 14 2.39 23.76 21.20
C LEU A 14 2.61 24.92 20.23
N SER A 15 3.10 24.65 19.03
CA SER A 15 3.30 25.69 18.02
C SER A 15 1.97 26.25 17.49
N LEU A 16 0.94 25.40 17.33
CA LEU A 16 -0.41 25.85 17.01
C LEU A 16 -0.99 26.74 18.12
N VAL A 17 -0.85 26.34 19.39
CA VAL A 17 -1.31 27.15 20.54
C VAL A 17 -0.58 28.49 20.58
N ALA A 18 0.74 28.50 20.36
CA ALA A 18 1.51 29.73 20.30
C ALA A 18 1.04 30.65 19.15
N ALA A 19 0.75 30.09 17.97
CA ALA A 19 0.20 30.84 16.84
C ALA A 19 -1.18 31.43 17.15
N VAL A 20 -2.08 30.65 17.76
CA VAL A 20 -3.40 31.12 18.19
C VAL A 20 -3.27 32.27 19.18
N ILE A 21 -2.39 32.14 20.17
CA ILE A 21 -2.13 33.19 21.17
C ILE A 21 -1.58 34.45 20.50
N ALA A 22 -0.62 34.32 19.58
CA ALA A 22 -0.03 35.44 18.86
C ALA A 22 -1.05 36.25 18.06
N VAL A 23 -2.05 35.58 17.46
CA VAL A 23 -3.16 36.23 16.73
C VAL A 23 -4.22 36.78 17.70
N ALA A 24 -4.51 36.07 18.80
CA ALA A 24 -5.55 36.45 19.74
C ALA A 24 -5.19 37.69 20.59
N ILE A 25 -3.92 37.87 20.96
CA ILE A 25 -3.45 39.01 21.77
C ILE A 25 -3.76 40.38 21.14
N PRO A 26 -3.42 40.67 19.87
CA PRO A 26 -3.75 41.97 19.27
C PRO A 26 -5.27 42.16 19.11
N LEU A 27 -6.02 41.08 18.92
CA LEU A 27 -7.48 41.11 18.75
C LEU A 27 -8.26 41.19 20.08
N ARG A 28 -7.62 40.94 21.23
CA ARG A 28 -8.25 41.08 22.56
C ARG A 28 -8.82 42.47 22.82
N LYS A 29 -8.29 43.51 22.16
CA LYS A 29 -8.81 44.88 22.25
C LYS A 29 -10.27 44.98 21.77
N ARG A 30 -10.73 44.04 20.93
CA ARG A 30 -12.12 43.95 20.44
C ARG A 30 -13.00 43.02 21.28
N GLY A 31 -12.47 42.41 22.34
CA GLY A 31 -13.15 41.45 23.20
C GLY A 31 -12.38 40.14 23.31
N LYS A 32 -12.26 39.59 24.53
CA LYS A 32 -11.48 38.37 24.79
C LYS A 32 -11.99 37.15 24.01
N ALA A 33 -13.31 36.98 23.95
CA ALA A 33 -13.94 35.89 23.20
C ALA A 33 -13.67 36.02 21.70
N ILE A 34 -13.88 37.20 21.12
CA ILE A 34 -13.66 37.48 19.70
C ILE A 34 -12.20 37.24 19.31
N GLY A 35 -11.24 37.71 20.12
CA GLY A 35 -9.82 37.51 19.86
C GLY A 35 -9.43 36.03 19.86
N LEU A 36 -9.95 35.23 20.81
CA LEU A 36 -9.69 33.80 20.87
C LEU A 36 -10.31 33.05 19.69
N THR A 37 -11.60 33.30 19.39
CA THR A 37 -12.30 32.65 18.27
C THR A 37 -11.65 32.99 16.93
N ALA A 38 -11.28 34.25 16.70
CA ALA A 38 -10.59 34.67 15.49
C ALA A 38 -9.17 34.05 15.40
N GLY A 39 -8.44 33.98 16.51
CA GLY A 39 -7.13 33.32 16.55
C GLY A 39 -7.20 31.84 16.19
N ILE A 40 -8.17 31.12 16.76
CA ILE A 40 -8.42 29.71 16.45
C ILE A 40 -8.79 29.56 14.97
N ALA A 41 -9.71 30.37 14.47
CA ALA A 41 -10.17 30.30 13.07
C ALA A 41 -9.00 30.55 12.09
N VAL A 42 -8.23 31.62 12.29
CA VAL A 42 -7.11 31.99 11.41
C VAL A 42 -6.03 30.91 11.36
N VAL A 43 -5.81 30.18 12.46
CA VAL A 43 -4.77 29.15 12.53
C VAL A 43 -5.30 27.79 12.03
N LEU A 44 -6.49 27.37 12.45
CA LEU A 44 -6.99 26.03 12.16
C LEU A 44 -7.68 25.92 10.79
N ILE A 45 -8.30 26.98 10.27
CA ILE A 45 -8.96 26.92 8.95
C ILE A 45 -7.95 26.60 7.83
N PRO A 46 -6.78 27.24 7.73
CA PRO A 46 -5.81 26.89 6.70
C PRO A 46 -5.31 25.45 6.81
N VAL A 47 -5.06 24.97 8.02
CA VAL A 47 -4.65 23.57 8.27
C VAL A 47 -5.74 22.61 7.79
N ALA A 48 -7.00 22.88 8.16
CA ALA A 48 -8.14 22.07 7.76
C ALA A 48 -8.35 22.10 6.24
N LEU A 49 -8.18 23.25 5.59
CA LEU A 49 -8.33 23.38 4.13
C LEU A 49 -7.26 22.58 3.38
N VAL A 50 -5.99 22.70 3.78
CA VAL A 50 -4.90 21.93 3.14
C VAL A 50 -5.11 20.43 3.35
N TYR A 51 -5.47 20.02 4.56
CA TYR A 51 -5.76 18.61 4.83
C TYR A 51 -6.97 18.11 4.04
N ALA A 52 -8.05 18.87 3.97
CA ALA A 52 -9.24 18.52 3.20
C ALA A 52 -8.92 18.36 1.71
N GLN A 53 -8.07 19.23 1.16
CA GLN A 53 -7.60 19.10 -0.21
C GLN A 53 -6.79 17.80 -0.41
N ASP A 54 -5.79 17.55 0.43
CA ASP A 54 -4.95 16.35 0.33
C ASP A 54 -5.80 15.06 0.49
N ARG A 55 -6.82 15.09 1.36
CA ARG A 55 -7.78 13.98 1.53
C ARG A 55 -8.68 13.80 0.32
N ALA A 56 -9.10 14.88 -0.34
CA ALA A 56 -9.89 14.80 -1.56
C ALA A 56 -9.05 14.24 -2.73
N GLU A 57 -7.79 14.66 -2.85
CA GLU A 57 -6.85 14.09 -3.83
C GLU A 57 -6.63 12.59 -3.58
N PHE A 58 -6.46 12.19 -2.31
CA PHE A 58 -6.37 10.78 -1.95
C PHE A 58 -7.66 9.99 -2.30
N ALA A 59 -8.84 10.54 -1.99
CA ALA A 59 -10.11 9.89 -2.31
C ALA A 59 -10.26 9.67 -3.83
N ALA A 60 -9.88 10.65 -4.64
CA ALA A 60 -9.88 10.49 -6.10
C ALA A 60 -8.93 9.38 -6.57
N ILE A 61 -7.74 9.27 -5.96
CA ILE A 61 -6.79 8.18 -6.25
C ILE A 61 -7.39 6.82 -5.84
N CYS A 62 -8.08 6.75 -4.71
CA CYS A 62 -8.76 5.53 -4.28
C CYS A 62 -9.79 5.08 -5.32
N ASP A 63 -10.64 5.99 -5.78
CA ASP A 63 -11.72 5.66 -6.72
C ASP A 63 -11.18 5.24 -8.09
N GLU A 64 -10.07 5.82 -8.56
CA GLU A 64 -9.51 5.55 -9.89
C GLU A 64 -8.57 4.35 -9.92
N ARG A 65 -7.78 4.12 -8.86
CA ARG A 65 -6.57 3.28 -8.93
C ARG A 65 -6.49 2.16 -7.91
N THR A 66 -7.54 1.92 -7.13
CA THR A 66 -7.53 0.85 -6.12
C THR A 66 -8.62 -0.18 -6.34
N GLY A 67 -8.49 -1.32 -5.66
CA GLY A 67 -9.38 -2.47 -5.81
C GLY A 67 -8.85 -3.51 -6.79
N THR A 68 -9.61 -4.59 -6.88
CA THR A 68 -9.26 -5.79 -7.64
C THR A 68 -10.00 -5.83 -8.97
N GLN A 69 -9.27 -5.99 -10.06
CA GLN A 69 -9.80 -6.11 -11.42
C GLN A 69 -9.16 -7.30 -12.11
N ILE A 70 -9.99 -8.27 -12.49
CA ILE A 70 -9.59 -9.41 -13.32
C ILE A 70 -10.14 -9.16 -14.72
N TYR A 71 -9.25 -8.86 -15.66
CA TYR A 71 -9.62 -8.62 -17.06
C TYR A 71 -9.80 -9.94 -17.81
N LYS A 72 -8.99 -10.94 -17.47
CA LYS A 72 -8.94 -12.22 -18.14
C LYS A 72 -8.40 -13.29 -17.21
N THR A 73 -9.02 -14.46 -17.25
CA THR A 73 -8.51 -15.65 -16.57
C THR A 73 -7.69 -16.51 -17.51
N ALA A 74 -6.76 -17.28 -16.96
CA ALA A 74 -5.93 -18.20 -17.69
C ALA A 74 -5.71 -19.48 -16.90
N THR A 75 -5.34 -20.56 -17.59
CA THR A 75 -4.99 -21.82 -16.95
C THR A 75 -3.48 -21.88 -16.69
N ALA A 76 -3.09 -22.16 -15.45
CA ALA A 76 -1.69 -22.32 -15.08
C ALA A 76 -1.50 -23.29 -13.91
N GLU A 77 -0.50 -24.17 -14.02
CA GLU A 77 -0.07 -25.02 -12.89
C GLU A 77 0.88 -24.29 -11.94
N GLY A 78 1.51 -23.20 -12.42
CA GLY A 78 2.44 -22.41 -11.65
C GLY A 78 2.76 -21.07 -12.30
N MET A 79 3.53 -20.27 -11.57
CA MET A 79 3.77 -18.86 -11.87
C MET A 79 5.15 -18.41 -11.39
N LEU A 80 5.61 -17.27 -11.89
CA LEU A 80 6.78 -16.56 -11.38
C LEU A 80 6.32 -15.50 -10.35
N LEU A 81 6.88 -15.52 -9.15
CA LEU A 81 6.74 -14.45 -8.17
C LEU A 81 7.88 -13.44 -8.36
N ALA A 82 7.65 -12.44 -9.21
CA ALA A 82 8.54 -11.32 -9.44
C ALA A 82 8.27 -10.20 -8.42
N SER A 83 8.42 -10.51 -7.14
CA SER A 83 8.30 -9.54 -6.04
C SER A 83 9.51 -9.63 -5.11
N GLU A 84 9.99 -8.47 -4.66
CA GLU A 84 11.03 -8.40 -3.62
C GLU A 84 10.53 -8.95 -2.27
N THR A 85 9.21 -8.96 -2.06
CA THR A 85 8.54 -9.53 -0.88
C THR A 85 8.04 -10.96 -1.11
N ALA A 86 8.32 -11.59 -2.26
CA ALA A 86 7.89 -12.95 -2.58
C ALA A 86 8.19 -13.96 -1.45
N ASN A 87 9.29 -13.75 -0.74
CA ASN A 87 9.74 -14.59 0.36
C ASN A 87 8.90 -14.46 1.64
N SER A 88 8.21 -13.34 1.83
CA SER A 88 7.30 -13.10 2.95
C SER A 88 6.02 -13.94 2.85
N PHE A 89 5.68 -14.42 1.65
CA PHE A 89 4.51 -15.28 1.42
C PHE A 89 4.82 -16.77 1.55
N GLY A 90 6.10 -17.15 1.63
CA GLY A 90 6.55 -18.51 1.86
C GLY A 90 5.96 -19.52 0.86
N THR A 91 5.50 -20.66 1.35
CA THR A 91 4.96 -21.77 0.54
C THR A 91 3.44 -21.71 0.40
N ARG A 92 2.78 -20.65 0.84
CA ARG A 92 1.31 -20.58 0.91
C ARG A 92 0.63 -20.59 -0.45
N TYR A 93 1.27 -20.07 -1.50
CA TYR A 93 0.75 -20.22 -2.88
C TYR A 93 0.60 -21.68 -3.30
N ILE A 94 1.42 -22.59 -2.76
CA ILE A 94 1.29 -24.02 -3.03
C ILE A 94 0.24 -24.64 -2.11
N TYR A 95 0.29 -24.37 -0.80
CA TYR A 95 -0.58 -25.01 0.19
C TYR A 95 -2.03 -24.51 0.17
N ASP A 96 -2.21 -23.19 0.16
CA ASP A 96 -3.50 -22.54 0.39
C ASP A 96 -4.20 -22.16 -0.93
N GLU A 97 -3.42 -21.78 -1.95
CA GLU A 97 -3.97 -21.34 -3.25
C GLU A 97 -4.01 -22.44 -4.32
N GLY A 98 -3.40 -23.60 -4.06
CA GLY A 98 -3.53 -24.80 -4.89
C GLY A 98 -2.57 -24.90 -6.08
N PHE A 99 -1.65 -23.96 -6.27
CA PHE A 99 -0.63 -24.06 -7.33
C PHE A 99 0.28 -25.27 -7.14
N GLN A 100 0.69 -25.91 -8.23
CA GLN A 100 1.62 -27.05 -8.18
C GLN A 100 3.05 -26.59 -7.91
N TRP A 101 3.41 -25.42 -8.42
CA TRP A 101 4.73 -24.83 -8.22
C TRP A 101 4.72 -23.32 -8.39
N TYR A 102 5.75 -22.65 -7.89
CA TYR A 102 6.07 -21.27 -8.26
C TYR A 102 7.58 -21.08 -8.37
N GLU A 103 8.00 -20.09 -9.15
CA GLU A 103 9.39 -19.68 -9.29
C GLU A 103 9.61 -18.35 -8.56
N ALA A 104 10.79 -18.16 -7.96
CA ALA A 104 11.17 -16.91 -7.32
C ALA A 104 12.69 -16.73 -7.35
N GLY A 105 13.16 -15.50 -7.09
CA GLY A 105 14.59 -15.25 -6.86
C GLY A 105 15.07 -15.96 -5.59
N ASP A 106 16.27 -16.55 -5.62
CA ASP A 106 16.83 -17.23 -4.46
C ASP A 106 17.26 -16.22 -3.38
N ILE A 107 16.76 -16.40 -2.16
CA ILE A 107 17.07 -15.56 -1.00
C ILE A 107 18.52 -15.67 -0.55
N TYR A 108 19.14 -16.82 -0.76
CA TYR A 108 20.52 -17.07 -0.37
C TYR A 108 21.50 -16.65 -1.46
N ASN A 109 21.02 -16.51 -2.71
CA ASN A 109 21.82 -16.08 -3.84
C ASN A 109 21.01 -15.18 -4.79
N ARG A 110 21.21 -13.87 -4.68
CA ARG A 110 20.47 -12.84 -5.45
C ARG A 110 20.57 -12.95 -6.98
N ASN A 111 21.51 -13.73 -7.49
CA ASN A 111 21.71 -13.96 -8.93
C ASN A 111 21.16 -15.32 -9.40
N ALA A 112 20.51 -16.08 -8.51
CA ALA A 112 19.96 -17.39 -8.82
C ALA A 112 18.43 -17.39 -8.69
N TRP A 113 17.83 -18.41 -9.30
CA TRP A 113 16.40 -18.64 -9.30
C TRP A 113 16.11 -20.02 -8.73
N VAL A 114 14.98 -20.14 -8.06
CA VAL A 114 14.51 -21.39 -7.49
C VAL A 114 13.06 -21.62 -7.86
N ARG A 115 12.71 -22.89 -8.06
CA ARG A 115 11.34 -23.37 -8.16
C ARG A 115 10.99 -24.08 -6.86
N TYR A 116 9.91 -23.65 -6.23
CA TYR A 116 9.25 -24.36 -5.15
C TYR A 116 8.14 -25.18 -5.77
N GLN A 117 8.11 -26.48 -5.51
CA GLN A 117 7.16 -27.40 -6.11
C GLN A 117 6.60 -28.35 -5.05
N ARG A 118 5.32 -28.69 -5.18
CA ARG A 118 4.69 -29.76 -4.41
C ARG A 118 5.30 -31.10 -4.82
N GLY A 119 5.99 -31.73 -3.89
CA GLY A 119 6.55 -33.07 -4.01
C GLY A 119 5.59 -34.15 -3.52
N GLU A 120 6.10 -35.38 -3.43
CA GLU A 120 5.35 -36.50 -2.85
C GLU A 120 5.03 -36.23 -1.38
N ASN A 121 3.83 -36.63 -0.94
CA ASN A 121 3.31 -36.44 0.43
C ASN A 121 3.18 -34.97 0.87
N ASP A 122 2.84 -34.05 -0.04
CA ASP A 122 2.65 -32.61 0.26
C ASP A 122 3.89 -31.91 0.85
N THR A 123 5.08 -32.48 0.64
CA THR A 123 6.34 -31.82 0.98
C THR A 123 6.69 -30.77 -0.09
N ILE A 124 7.28 -29.64 0.29
CA ILE A 124 7.79 -28.67 -0.69
C ILE A 124 9.25 -28.98 -1.00
N THR A 125 9.51 -29.24 -2.28
CA THR A 125 10.87 -29.36 -2.80
C THR A 125 11.30 -28.04 -3.41
N THR A 126 12.55 -27.65 -3.16
CA THR A 126 13.18 -26.46 -3.75
C THR A 126 14.21 -26.91 -4.77
N ILE A 127 14.06 -26.46 -6.02
CA ILE A 127 14.91 -26.86 -7.15
C ILE A 127 15.56 -25.59 -7.70
N ALA A 128 16.89 -25.54 -7.74
CA ALA A 128 17.59 -24.46 -8.41
C ALA A 128 17.33 -24.51 -9.93
N ILE A 129 16.99 -23.38 -10.52
CA ILE A 129 16.74 -23.24 -11.96
C ILE A 129 17.66 -22.16 -12.54
N PRO A 130 18.12 -22.29 -13.80
CA PRO A 130 19.02 -21.31 -14.38
C PRO A 130 18.31 -19.98 -14.65
N HIS A 131 17.06 -20.02 -15.13
CA HIS A 131 16.24 -18.86 -15.44
C HIS A 131 14.75 -19.17 -15.23
N PRO A 132 13.89 -18.15 -14.98
CA PRO A 132 12.45 -18.33 -14.86
C PRO A 132 11.81 -18.84 -16.16
N THR A 133 11.04 -19.93 -16.06
CA THR A 133 10.34 -20.56 -17.18
C THR A 133 8.83 -20.41 -17.11
N ALA A 134 8.28 -19.89 -16.01
CA ALA A 134 6.85 -19.69 -15.87
C ALA A 134 6.31 -18.77 -16.98
N ARG A 135 5.12 -19.09 -17.53
CA ARG A 135 4.46 -18.23 -18.51
C ARG A 135 3.87 -16.98 -17.88
N TYR A 136 3.26 -17.12 -16.71
CA TYR A 136 2.62 -16.03 -16.01
C TYR A 136 3.50 -15.55 -14.87
N GLU A 137 3.45 -14.25 -14.61
CA GLU A 137 4.12 -13.63 -13.48
C GLU A 137 3.17 -12.85 -12.59
N VAL A 138 3.48 -12.87 -11.30
CA VAL A 138 2.96 -11.98 -10.27
C VAL A 138 4.02 -10.93 -10.02
N ARG A 139 3.69 -9.67 -10.34
CA ARG A 139 4.59 -8.53 -10.17
C ARG A 139 4.03 -7.60 -9.10
N GLU A 140 4.85 -7.22 -8.14
CA GLU A 140 4.50 -6.17 -7.16
C GLU A 140 5.18 -4.86 -7.57
N THR A 141 4.43 -3.76 -7.49
CA THR A 141 4.93 -2.42 -7.81
C THR A 141 4.55 -1.45 -6.71
N LEU A 142 5.54 -0.69 -6.23
CA LEU A 142 5.34 0.39 -5.28
C LEU A 142 5.62 1.71 -5.97
N ASN A 143 4.58 2.52 -6.15
CA ASN A 143 4.66 3.81 -6.82
C ASN A 143 4.19 4.92 -5.87
N SER A 144 4.84 6.08 -5.90
CA SER A 144 4.32 7.27 -5.23
C SER A 144 3.41 8.02 -6.19
N ALA A 145 2.11 8.14 -5.87
CA ALA A 145 1.18 8.94 -6.67
C ALA A 145 1.44 10.44 -6.48
N ASN A 146 1.80 10.82 -5.25
CA ASN A 146 2.26 12.15 -4.89
C ASN A 146 3.17 12.06 -3.65
N SER A 147 3.55 13.19 -3.05
CA SER A 147 4.47 13.24 -1.92
C SER A 147 3.94 12.63 -0.61
N HIS A 148 2.66 12.27 -0.56
CA HIS A 148 1.97 11.83 0.64
C HIS A 148 1.04 10.62 0.41
N THR A 149 1.05 10.07 -0.81
CA THR A 149 0.24 8.92 -1.21
C THR A 149 1.10 7.91 -1.94
N THR A 150 1.20 6.71 -1.40
CA THR A 150 1.87 5.56 -2.04
C THR A 150 0.84 4.56 -2.51
N ILE A 151 1.05 3.96 -3.68
CA ILE A 151 0.22 2.91 -4.25
C ILE A 151 1.08 1.66 -4.30
N ASN A 152 0.63 0.60 -3.63
CA ASN A 152 1.15 -0.75 -3.83
C ASN A 152 0.17 -1.50 -4.74
N ALA A 153 0.67 -2.03 -5.86
CA ALA A 153 -0.13 -2.78 -6.81
C ALA A 153 0.51 -4.12 -7.14
N VAL A 154 -0.30 -5.17 -7.12
CA VAL A 154 0.02 -6.52 -7.60
C VAL A 154 -0.61 -6.70 -8.97
N THR A 155 0.17 -7.16 -9.94
CA THR A 155 -0.24 -7.40 -11.32
C THR A 155 0.03 -8.84 -11.70
N ILE A 156 -0.94 -9.48 -12.34
CA ILE A 156 -0.77 -10.78 -12.99
C ILE A 156 -0.64 -10.54 -14.49
N ALA A 157 0.46 -10.99 -15.10
CA ALA A 157 0.71 -10.79 -16.52
C ALA A 157 1.20 -12.05 -17.23
N ASP A 158 0.87 -12.18 -18.52
CA ASP A 158 1.48 -13.17 -19.41
C ASP A 158 2.83 -12.64 -19.90
N ARG A 159 3.93 -13.31 -19.52
CA ARG A 159 5.30 -12.90 -19.86
C ARG A 159 5.61 -13.00 -21.35
N SER A 160 4.87 -13.82 -22.09
CA SER A 160 5.12 -14.03 -23.52
C SER A 160 4.52 -12.91 -24.38
N THR A 161 3.44 -12.28 -23.91
CA THR A 161 2.70 -11.25 -24.62
C THR A 161 2.73 -9.89 -23.94
N GLU A 162 3.21 -9.83 -22.70
CA GLU A 162 3.11 -8.68 -21.79
C GLU A 162 1.65 -8.24 -21.50
N GLU A 163 0.67 -9.11 -21.77
CA GLU A 163 -0.74 -8.86 -21.49
C GLU A 163 -1.00 -8.91 -19.98
N VAL A 164 -1.58 -7.84 -19.44
CA VAL A 164 -2.05 -7.79 -18.06
C VAL A 164 -3.37 -8.54 -17.93
N LEU A 165 -3.38 -9.59 -17.12
CA LEU A 165 -4.55 -10.43 -16.87
C LEU A 165 -5.38 -9.91 -15.70
N ALA A 166 -4.73 -9.41 -14.66
CA ALA A 166 -5.39 -8.85 -13.48
C ALA A 166 -4.50 -7.85 -12.75
N VAL A 167 -5.12 -6.93 -12.02
CA VAL A 167 -4.46 -5.99 -11.11
C VAL A 167 -5.25 -5.90 -9.82
N SER A 168 -4.53 -5.84 -8.69
CA SER A 168 -5.07 -5.40 -7.41
C SER A 168 -4.17 -4.28 -6.89
N ALA A 169 -4.76 -3.19 -6.42
CA ALA A 169 -4.01 -2.07 -5.90
C ALA A 169 -4.59 -1.50 -4.61
N MET A 170 -3.68 -1.04 -3.75
CA MET A 170 -3.96 -0.38 -2.48
C MET A 170 -3.19 0.93 -2.42
N ALA A 171 -3.86 2.01 -2.05
CA ALA A 171 -3.23 3.29 -1.78
C ALA A 171 -3.14 3.56 -0.28
N ASN A 172 -2.04 4.14 0.16
CA ASN A 172 -1.77 4.57 1.52
C ASN A 172 -1.50 6.06 1.55
N PHE A 173 -2.27 6.78 2.36
CA PHE A 173 -2.12 8.19 2.65
C PHE A 173 -1.39 8.37 3.97
N ASP A 174 -0.29 9.12 3.98
CA ASP A 174 0.56 9.30 5.16
C ASP A 174 0.14 10.47 6.08
N GLY A 175 -1.01 11.09 5.79
CA GLY A 175 -1.52 12.28 6.50
C GLY A 175 -1.33 13.59 5.74
N GLY A 176 -0.76 13.56 4.53
CA GLY A 176 -0.67 14.73 3.67
C GLY A 176 0.40 15.71 4.12
N ARG A 177 0.32 16.93 3.61
CA ARG A 177 1.21 18.05 3.98
C ARG A 177 1.06 18.44 5.45
N MET A 178 -0.08 18.11 6.07
CA MET A 178 -0.38 18.41 7.47
C MET A 178 -0.11 17.23 8.42
N LYS A 179 0.54 16.15 7.98
CA LYS A 179 0.79 14.95 8.80
C LYS A 179 1.48 15.22 10.14
N TYR A 180 2.39 16.19 10.18
CA TYR A 180 3.10 16.56 11.41
C TYR A 180 2.23 17.33 12.41
N VAL A 181 1.17 17.98 11.92
CA VAL A 181 0.21 18.72 12.74
C VAL A 181 -0.90 17.80 13.25
N LEU A 182 -1.35 16.86 12.42
CA LEU A 182 -2.47 15.97 12.71
C LEU A 182 -2.05 14.66 13.39
N GLY A 183 -0.76 14.32 13.35
CA GLY A 183 -0.22 13.12 13.99
C GLY A 183 -0.91 11.86 13.48
N MET A 184 -1.35 11.00 14.41
CA MET A 184 -1.96 9.70 14.11
C MET A 184 -3.37 9.78 13.52
N LEU A 185 -4.02 10.95 13.51
CA LEU A 185 -5.36 11.12 12.98
C LEU A 185 -5.38 11.42 11.47
N GLY A 186 -4.20 11.61 10.86
CA GLY A 186 -4.03 11.95 9.46
C GLY A 186 -3.98 10.77 8.47
N PRO A 187 -3.30 9.65 8.78
CA PRO A 187 -3.12 8.57 7.82
C PRO A 187 -4.44 7.86 7.44
N ALA A 188 -4.47 7.32 6.24
CA ALA A 188 -5.56 6.48 5.76
C ALA A 188 -5.06 5.48 4.72
N SER A 189 -5.86 4.49 4.39
CA SER A 189 -5.57 3.55 3.31
C SER A 189 -6.85 3.13 2.60
N CYS A 190 -6.74 2.71 1.35
CA CYS A 190 -7.85 2.22 0.55
C CYS A 190 -7.37 1.10 -0.39
N PRO A 191 -8.09 -0.03 -0.46
CA PRO A 191 -9.13 -0.44 0.49
C PRO A 191 -8.57 -0.57 1.94
N ASP A 192 -9.41 -0.35 2.95
CA ASP A 192 -8.99 -0.35 4.36
C ASP A 192 -8.52 -1.76 4.79
N PRO A 193 -7.26 -1.95 5.20
CA PRO A 193 -6.72 -3.25 5.57
C PRO A 193 -7.36 -3.84 6.83
N GLY A 194 -7.95 -3.00 7.71
CA GLY A 194 -8.63 -3.44 8.93
C GLY A 194 -10.03 -4.01 8.70
N VAL A 195 -10.63 -3.73 7.54
CA VAL A 195 -11.98 -4.16 7.19
C VAL A 195 -11.97 -5.41 6.29
N GLY A 196 -10.78 -5.96 6.00
CA GLY A 196 -10.61 -7.19 5.23
C GLY A 196 -11.02 -7.01 3.77
N SER A 197 -10.05 -6.73 2.90
CA SER A 197 -10.18 -6.90 1.45
C SER A 197 -8.84 -6.68 0.76
N GLY A 198 -8.17 -5.53 0.91
CA GLY A 198 -7.00 -5.18 0.08
C GLY A 198 -5.82 -6.15 0.05
N PHE A 199 -5.27 -6.48 1.22
CA PHE A 199 -4.08 -7.32 1.32
C PHE A 199 -4.38 -8.79 0.98
N ASN A 200 -5.50 -9.31 1.48
CA ASN A 200 -5.94 -10.68 1.17
C ASN A 200 -6.39 -10.82 -0.28
N GLU A 201 -7.06 -9.83 -0.87
CA GLU A 201 -7.44 -9.86 -2.30
C GLU A 201 -6.21 -9.81 -3.20
N SER A 202 -5.22 -8.98 -2.88
CA SER A 202 -3.95 -8.96 -3.63
C SER A 202 -3.24 -10.31 -3.58
N TYR A 203 -3.36 -11.02 -2.46
CA TYR A 203 -2.79 -12.35 -2.26
C TYR A 203 -3.56 -13.44 -3.05
N HIS A 204 -4.89 -13.39 -3.05
CA HIS A 204 -5.74 -14.33 -3.80
C HIS A 204 -5.86 -14.02 -5.29
N LEU A 205 -5.42 -12.84 -5.74
CA LEU A 205 -5.49 -12.39 -7.12
C LEU A 205 -4.92 -13.43 -8.09
N ALA A 206 -3.77 -14.02 -7.74
CA ALA A 206 -3.12 -15.03 -8.56
C ALA A 206 -4.01 -16.26 -8.73
N ARG A 207 -4.58 -16.81 -7.65
CA ARG A 207 -5.50 -17.96 -7.69
C ARG A 207 -6.72 -17.67 -8.55
N ASP A 208 -7.34 -16.52 -8.34
CA ASP A 208 -8.61 -16.18 -9.00
C ASP A 208 -8.40 -15.89 -10.49
N THR A 209 -7.20 -15.45 -10.88
CA THR A 209 -6.81 -15.17 -12.27
C THR A 209 -6.26 -16.41 -12.98
N LEU A 210 -5.41 -17.17 -12.30
CA LEU A 210 -4.69 -18.33 -12.83
C LEU A 210 -5.32 -19.61 -12.29
N GLN A 211 -6.34 -20.08 -12.99
CA GLN A 211 -7.09 -21.27 -12.61
C GLN A 211 -6.27 -22.53 -12.87
N LEU A 212 -6.40 -23.51 -11.98
CA LEU A 212 -5.81 -24.83 -12.21
C LEU A 212 -6.53 -25.50 -13.37
N GLY A 213 -5.77 -26.06 -14.31
CA GLY A 213 -6.33 -26.85 -15.41
C GLY A 213 -6.87 -28.14 -14.83
N LEU A 214 -8.18 -28.33 -14.93
CA LEU A 214 -8.83 -29.62 -14.65
C LEU A 214 -8.60 -30.59 -15.81
#